data_AF-A0A3A9F699-F1
#
_entry.id   AF-A0A3A9F699-F1
#
_cell.length_a   1.000
_cell.length_b   1.000
_cell.length_c   1.000
_cell.angle_alpha   90.00
_cell.angle_beta   90.00
_cell.angle_gamma   90.00
#
_symmetry.space_group_name_H-M   'P 1'
#
loop_
_entity.id
_entity.type
_entity.pdbx_description
1 polymer ?
#
loop_
_entity_poly.entity_id
_entity_poly.type
_entity_poly.pdbx_seq_one_letter_code
_entity_poly.pdbx_strand_id
1 'polypeptide(L)'
;KEAFSHIINSELGIMLEKKKGFENVKAIKFEDLKSKPEETLKSLCRWIDIPYMDSLKSTTVNGIEIYFPALTPDGMKYITGNDQTPVACVRFTEAMTLWDETRLNMIFSSFKKAYGYENSIPEFLEFSREQLKDILKRDFKFATLVEELICEKGAEDERYNVNEWIKKLFMEYIESHQKEKEYYPCILPED
;
A
#
# COMPACT_ATOMS: atom_id res chain seq x y z
N LYS A 1 -12.03 -0.92 -15.11
CA LYS A 1 -12.38 0.06 -14.05
C LYS A 1 -12.44 -0.59 -12.65
N GLU A 2 -13.25 -1.64 -12.46
CA GLU A 2 -13.46 -2.28 -11.15
C GLU A 2 -12.18 -2.81 -10.48
N ALA A 3 -11.34 -3.56 -11.21
CA ALA A 3 -10.06 -4.05 -10.67
C ALA A 3 -9.15 -2.91 -10.17
N PHE A 4 -9.10 -1.80 -10.90
CA PHE A 4 -8.31 -0.64 -10.52
C PHE A 4 -8.93 0.10 -9.31
N SER A 5 -10.27 0.14 -9.19
CA SER A 5 -10.94 0.61 -7.98
C SER A 5 -10.50 -0.16 -6.74
N HIS A 6 -10.42 -1.49 -6.84
CA HIS A 6 -10.00 -2.34 -5.72
C HIS A 6 -8.56 -2.06 -5.31
N ILE A 7 -7.66 -1.84 -6.28
CA ILE A 7 -6.27 -1.45 -6.01
C ILE A 7 -6.25 -0.12 -5.26
N ILE A 8 -6.84 0.95 -5.82
CA ILE A 8 -6.81 2.28 -5.17
C ILE A 8 -7.46 2.26 -3.78
N ASN A 9 -8.58 1.55 -3.60
CA ASN A 9 -9.21 1.42 -2.29
C ASN A 9 -8.36 0.64 -1.28
N SER A 10 -7.58 -0.35 -1.75
CA SER A 10 -6.59 -1.04 -0.93
C SER A 10 -5.47 -0.09 -0.50
N GLU A 11 -4.94 0.69 -1.45
CA GLU A 11 -3.87 1.68 -1.18
C GLU A 11 -4.31 2.81 -0.24
N LEU A 12 -5.60 3.17 -0.24
CA LEU A 12 -6.18 4.14 0.70
C LEU A 12 -6.25 3.63 2.14
N GLY A 13 -5.89 2.37 2.41
CA GLY A 13 -5.91 1.80 3.75
C GLY A 13 -7.33 1.51 4.28
N ILE A 14 -8.35 1.54 3.42
CA ILE A 14 -9.75 1.26 3.80
C ILE A 14 -9.90 -0.16 4.36
N MET A 15 -9.08 -1.09 3.90
CA MET A 15 -9.05 -2.47 4.39
C MET A 15 -8.43 -2.61 5.79
N LEU A 16 -7.70 -1.59 6.25
CA LEU A 16 -7.05 -1.54 7.56
C LEU A 16 -7.95 -0.91 8.63
N GLU A 17 -9.05 -0.27 8.23
CA GLU A 17 -10.03 0.30 9.14
C GLU A 17 -10.83 -0.80 9.84
N LYS A 18 -11.08 -0.64 11.14
CA LYS A 18 -11.93 -1.55 11.90
C LYS A 18 -13.36 -1.54 11.35
N LYS A 19 -13.86 -2.74 11.06
CA LYS A 19 -15.25 -2.94 10.62
C LYS A 19 -16.02 -3.67 11.71
N LYS A 20 -17.23 -3.18 11.99
CA LYS A 20 -18.13 -3.82 12.95
C LYS A 20 -18.36 -5.28 12.56
N GLY A 21 -18.13 -6.20 13.49
CA GLY A 21 -18.28 -7.64 13.27
C GLY A 21 -17.00 -8.34 12.79
N PHE A 22 -15.89 -7.63 12.65
CA PHE A 22 -14.58 -8.18 12.28
C PHE A 22 -13.56 -7.87 13.38
N GLU A 23 -13.66 -8.59 14.49
CA GLU A 23 -12.83 -8.27 15.68
C GLU A 23 -11.47 -8.99 15.69
N ASN A 24 -11.34 -10.11 14.97
CA ASN A 24 -10.12 -10.92 14.96
C ASN A 24 -9.29 -10.67 13.69
N VAL A 25 -8.84 -9.42 13.53
CA VAL A 25 -8.01 -8.99 12.39
C VAL A 25 -6.81 -8.22 12.94
N LYS A 26 -5.63 -8.51 12.40
CA LYS A 26 -4.40 -7.75 12.67
C LYS A 26 -3.70 -7.37 11.36
N ALA A 27 -3.07 -6.20 11.37
CA ALA A 27 -2.18 -5.78 10.28
C ALA A 27 -0.75 -6.27 10.53
N ILE A 28 0.00 -6.49 9.47
CA ILE A 28 1.45 -6.74 9.52
C ILE A 28 2.11 -5.71 8.62
N LYS A 29 3.05 -4.93 9.16
CA LYS A 29 3.87 -4.04 8.35
C LYS A 29 4.81 -4.89 7.50
N PHE A 30 4.81 -4.64 6.20
CA PHE A 30 5.68 -5.37 5.28
C PHE A 30 7.15 -5.18 5.63
N GLU A 31 7.52 -3.98 6.08
CA GLU A 31 8.88 -3.65 6.50
C GLU A 31 9.31 -4.41 7.76
N ASP A 32 8.40 -4.71 8.69
CA ASP A 32 8.69 -5.52 9.88
C ASP A 32 8.87 -6.99 9.47
N LEU A 33 7.94 -7.52 8.66
CA LEU A 33 8.03 -8.89 8.13
C LEU A 33 9.33 -9.12 7.35
N LYS A 34 9.80 -8.09 6.66
CA LYS A 34 11.07 -8.13 5.96
C LYS A 34 12.24 -7.89 6.91
N SER A 35 12.32 -6.81 7.67
CA SER A 35 13.53 -6.51 8.45
C SER A 35 13.74 -7.42 9.67
N LYS A 36 12.66 -7.96 10.24
CA LYS A 36 12.63 -8.81 11.44
C LYS A 36 11.72 -10.02 11.21
N PRO A 37 12.08 -10.92 10.27
CA PRO A 37 11.17 -11.96 9.79
C PRO A 37 10.82 -12.97 10.88
N GLU A 38 11.80 -13.39 11.68
CA GLU A 38 11.61 -14.43 12.68
C GLU A 38 10.73 -13.94 13.83
N GLU A 39 11.04 -12.75 14.33
CA GLU A 39 10.32 -12.07 15.40
C GLU A 39 8.88 -11.77 14.97
N THR A 40 8.68 -11.30 13.74
CA THR A 40 7.33 -11.04 13.19
C THR A 40 6.54 -12.34 13.02
N LEU A 41 7.17 -13.41 12.49
CA LEU A 41 6.51 -14.70 12.29
C LEU A 41 6.15 -15.39 13.61
N LYS A 42 6.99 -15.28 14.66
CA LYS A 42 6.68 -15.79 16.00
C LYS A 42 5.46 -15.07 16.59
N SER A 43 5.41 -13.74 16.51
CA SER A 43 4.24 -12.96 16.93
C SER A 43 2.97 -13.32 16.16
N LEU A 44 3.09 -13.58 14.84
CA LEU A 44 1.98 -14.07 14.02
C LEU A 44 1.50 -15.46 14.48
N CYS A 45 2.41 -16.41 14.64
CA CYS A 45 2.09 -17.77 15.08
C CYS A 45 1.40 -17.78 16.45
N ARG A 46 1.89 -16.96 17.38
CA ARG A 46 1.29 -16.76 18.70
C ARG A 46 -0.13 -16.18 18.61
N TRP A 47 -0.38 -15.25 17.68
CA TRP A 47 -1.72 -14.66 17.52
C TRP A 47 -2.73 -15.64 16.93
N ILE A 48 -2.33 -16.48 15.97
CA ILE A 48 -3.20 -17.49 15.34
C ILE A 48 -3.20 -18.85 16.06
N ASP A 49 -2.52 -18.94 17.21
CA ASP A 49 -2.43 -20.13 18.07
C ASP A 49 -1.86 -21.38 17.37
N ILE A 50 -0.75 -21.22 16.65
CA ILE A 50 0.02 -22.32 16.05
C ILE A 50 1.48 -22.30 16.52
N PRO A 51 2.17 -23.44 16.55
CA PRO A 51 3.60 -23.47 16.84
C PRO A 51 4.39 -22.82 15.70
N TYR A 52 5.37 -22.00 16.07
CA TYR A 52 6.36 -21.50 15.13
C TYR A 52 7.25 -22.66 14.63
N MET A 53 7.55 -22.67 13.33
CA MET A 53 8.44 -23.64 12.69
C MET A 53 9.44 -22.90 11.79
N ASP A 54 10.71 -23.30 11.83
CA ASP A 54 11.76 -22.67 11.01
C ASP A 54 11.50 -22.76 9.51
N SER A 55 10.71 -23.74 9.07
CA SER A 55 10.28 -23.89 7.68
C SER A 55 9.49 -22.69 7.15
N LEU A 56 8.92 -21.85 8.02
CA LEU A 56 8.23 -20.61 7.62
C LEU A 56 9.17 -19.55 7.03
N LYS A 57 10.49 -19.67 7.25
CA LYS A 57 11.51 -18.76 6.68
C LYS A 57 11.91 -19.13 5.24
N SER A 58 11.53 -20.32 4.78
CA SER A 58 11.92 -20.84 3.48
C SER A 58 10.78 -20.71 2.47
N THR A 59 11.10 -20.17 1.30
CA THR A 59 10.16 -20.15 0.17
C THR A 59 10.23 -21.49 -0.53
N THR A 60 9.20 -22.33 -0.35
CA THR A 60 9.17 -23.68 -0.94
C THR A 60 7.93 -23.93 -1.78
N VAL A 61 8.07 -24.80 -2.78
CA VAL A 61 6.94 -25.44 -3.48
C VAL A 61 7.10 -26.94 -3.29
N ASN A 62 6.13 -27.57 -2.62
CA ASN A 62 6.19 -28.99 -2.25
C ASN A 62 7.47 -29.37 -1.48
N GLY A 63 7.95 -28.50 -0.58
CA GLY A 63 9.16 -28.73 0.21
C GLY A 63 10.48 -28.50 -0.53
N ILE A 64 10.43 -28.15 -1.82
CA ILE A 64 11.61 -27.78 -2.61
C ILE A 64 11.78 -26.28 -2.53
N GLU A 65 12.96 -25.82 -2.10
CA GLU A 65 13.28 -24.39 -2.07
C GLU A 65 13.28 -23.82 -3.49
N ILE A 66 12.58 -22.71 -3.68
CA ILE A 66 12.45 -22.05 -4.97
C ILE A 66 13.07 -20.65 -4.95
N TYR A 67 13.55 -20.25 -6.12
CA TYR A 67 14.21 -18.98 -6.36
C TYR A 67 13.47 -18.28 -7.50
N PHE A 68 13.11 -17.01 -7.31
CA PHE A 68 12.44 -16.24 -8.34
C PHE A 68 13.47 -15.42 -9.12
N PRO A 69 13.71 -15.74 -10.40
CA PRO A 69 14.58 -14.91 -11.23
C PRO A 69 13.92 -13.55 -11.47
N ALA A 70 14.64 -12.49 -11.19
CA ALA A 70 14.23 -11.11 -11.43
C ALA A 70 15.32 -10.40 -12.24
N LEU A 71 14.90 -9.75 -13.32
CA LEU A 71 15.79 -8.89 -14.09
C LEU A 71 15.97 -7.58 -13.31
N THR A 72 17.20 -7.25 -12.96
CA THR A 72 17.58 -6.00 -12.29
C THR A 72 18.50 -5.18 -13.22
N PRO A 73 18.71 -3.87 -12.95
CA PRO A 73 19.67 -3.07 -13.72
C PRO A 73 21.08 -3.67 -13.75
N ASP A 74 21.46 -4.42 -12.71
CA ASP A 74 22.76 -5.09 -12.58
C ASP A 74 22.78 -6.52 -13.16
N GLY A 75 21.69 -6.95 -13.84
CA GLY A 75 21.55 -8.27 -14.45
C GLY A 75 20.54 -9.17 -13.74
N MET A 76 20.61 -10.48 -14.00
CA MET A 76 19.68 -11.45 -13.42
C MET A 76 19.99 -11.68 -11.93
N LYS A 77 19.03 -11.35 -11.06
CA LYS A 77 19.09 -11.61 -9.61
C LYS A 77 18.10 -12.72 -9.26
N TYR A 78 18.51 -13.65 -8.40
CA TYR A 78 17.60 -14.67 -7.86
C TYR A 78 17.09 -14.22 -6.50
N ILE A 79 15.81 -13.86 -6.44
CA ILE A 79 15.13 -13.50 -5.19
C ILE A 79 14.81 -14.80 -4.44
N THR A 80 15.30 -14.89 -3.20
CA THR A 80 15.02 -16.01 -2.30
C THR A 80 14.85 -15.52 -0.87
N GLY A 81 14.12 -16.29 -0.07
CA GLY A 81 13.86 -16.04 1.34
C GLY A 81 13.43 -14.60 1.61
N ASN A 82 14.20 -13.93 2.46
CA ASN A 82 13.85 -12.64 3.02
C ASN A 82 14.59 -11.45 2.37
N ASP A 83 14.59 -11.40 1.04
CA ASP A 83 15.18 -10.29 0.29
C ASP A 83 14.61 -8.94 0.75
N GLN A 84 15.51 -8.06 1.20
CA GLN A 84 15.22 -6.71 1.69
C GLN A 84 15.13 -5.67 0.57
N THR A 85 15.45 -6.03 -0.67
CA THR A 85 15.44 -5.09 -1.81
C THR A 85 14.14 -4.28 -1.90
N PRO A 86 12.95 -4.85 -1.68
CA PRO A 86 11.70 -4.07 -1.70
C PRO A 86 11.57 -3.05 -0.56
N VAL A 87 12.29 -3.23 0.56
CA VAL A 87 12.30 -2.31 1.72
C VAL A 87 13.39 -1.25 1.56
N ALA A 88 14.45 -1.55 0.81
CA ALA A 88 15.53 -0.63 0.53
C ALA A 88 15.03 0.54 -0.34
N CYS A 89 14.62 1.62 0.32
CA CYS A 89 14.22 2.93 -0.21
C CYS A 89 14.11 3.00 -1.75
N VAL A 90 12.99 2.53 -2.27
CA VAL A 90 12.68 2.62 -3.70
C VAL A 90 12.06 3.99 -3.95
N ARG A 91 12.77 4.84 -4.69
CA ARG A 91 12.19 6.09 -5.21
C ARG A 91 11.36 5.76 -6.44
N PHE A 92 10.06 6.04 -6.39
CA PHE A 92 9.14 5.77 -7.50
C PHE A 92 9.06 6.94 -8.50
N THR A 93 10.17 7.65 -8.73
CA THR A 93 10.20 8.87 -9.57
C THR A 93 9.76 8.61 -11.02
N GLU A 94 9.87 7.37 -11.48
CA GLU A 94 9.39 6.94 -12.79
C GLU A 94 7.85 7.01 -12.88
N ALA A 95 7.14 6.73 -11.78
CA ALA A 95 5.68 6.69 -11.73
C ALA A 95 5.05 7.88 -11.00
N MET A 96 5.78 8.55 -10.09
CA MET A 96 5.27 9.61 -9.24
C MET A 96 6.17 10.86 -9.29
N THR A 97 5.54 12.02 -9.30
CA THR A 97 6.23 13.30 -9.05
C THR A 97 6.30 13.60 -7.56
N LEU A 98 7.17 14.52 -7.15
CA LEU A 98 7.20 15.04 -5.78
C LEU A 98 5.83 15.57 -5.33
N TRP A 99 5.06 16.16 -6.26
CA TRP A 99 3.72 16.65 -5.97
C TRP A 99 2.70 15.53 -5.82
N ASP A 100 2.83 14.43 -6.56
CA ASP A 100 2.02 13.22 -6.34
C ASP A 100 2.28 12.66 -4.95
N GLU A 101 3.55 12.48 -4.60
CA GLU A 101 3.95 11.99 -3.27
C GLU A 101 3.42 12.88 -2.16
N THR A 102 3.53 14.21 -2.30
CA THR A 102 3.02 15.15 -1.30
C THR A 102 1.51 14.98 -1.08
N ARG A 103 0.73 14.94 -2.17
CA ARG A 103 -0.73 14.79 -2.11
C ARG A 103 -1.16 13.44 -1.55
N LEU A 104 -0.49 12.37 -1.94
CA LEU A 104 -0.75 11.04 -1.41
C LEU A 104 -0.41 10.96 0.09
N ASN A 105 0.68 11.59 0.53
CA ASN A 105 1.02 11.68 1.96
C ASN A 105 -0.02 12.47 2.78
N MET A 106 -0.66 13.49 2.19
CA MET A 106 -1.82 14.16 2.82
C MET A 106 -2.99 13.20 3.00
N ILE A 107 -3.36 12.47 1.93
CA ILE A 107 -4.51 11.55 1.89
C ILE A 107 -4.31 10.34 2.83
N PHE A 108 -3.10 9.78 2.83
CA PHE A 108 -2.74 8.56 3.58
C PHE A 108 -2.36 8.82 5.04
N SER A 109 -2.41 10.08 5.47
CA SER A 109 -1.95 10.51 6.79
C SER A 109 -2.57 9.71 7.95
N SER A 110 -3.87 9.43 7.89
CA SER A 110 -4.61 8.76 8.97
C SER A 110 -4.08 7.35 9.25
N PHE A 111 -3.95 6.48 8.25
CA PHE A 111 -3.43 5.13 8.48
C PHE A 111 -1.92 5.16 8.76
N LYS A 112 -1.16 6.06 8.12
CA LYS A 112 0.27 6.22 8.41
C LYS A 112 0.52 6.48 9.88
N LYS A 113 -0.23 7.41 10.46
CA LYS A 113 -0.22 7.73 11.89
C LYS A 113 -0.61 6.53 12.75
N ALA A 114 -1.67 5.79 12.37
CA ALA A 114 -2.13 4.61 13.10
C ALA A 114 -1.08 3.49 13.17
N TYR A 115 -0.21 3.38 12.16
CA TYR A 115 0.84 2.37 12.10
C TYR A 115 2.25 2.91 12.42
N GLY A 116 2.34 4.14 12.93
CA GLY A 116 3.60 4.74 13.41
C GLY A 116 4.57 5.14 12.30
N TYR A 117 4.10 5.33 11.06
CA TYR A 117 4.92 5.88 9.98
C TYR A 117 5.10 7.39 10.17
N GLU A 118 6.33 7.86 9.91
CA GLU A 118 6.62 9.30 9.88
C GLU A 118 5.81 9.98 8.76
N ASN A 119 5.17 11.10 9.09
CA ASN A 119 4.50 11.93 8.11
C ASN A 119 4.71 13.41 8.47
N SER A 120 5.48 14.11 7.65
CA SER A 120 5.76 15.55 7.80
C SER A 120 4.77 16.43 7.05
N ILE A 121 3.80 15.81 6.37
CA ILE A 121 2.82 16.51 5.53
C ILE A 121 1.50 16.65 6.31
N PRO A 122 0.85 17.83 6.27
CA PRO A 122 -0.43 18.07 6.96
C PRO A 122 -1.53 17.07 6.58
N GLU A 123 -2.44 16.79 7.50
CA GLU A 123 -3.57 15.90 7.25
C GLU A 123 -4.59 16.58 6.32
N PHE A 124 -5.29 15.84 5.46
CA PHE A 124 -6.28 16.43 4.55
C PHE A 124 -7.45 17.11 5.30
N LEU A 125 -7.71 16.73 6.55
CA LEU A 125 -8.73 17.31 7.43
C LEU A 125 -8.41 18.77 7.82
N GLU A 126 -7.18 19.22 7.66
CA GLU A 126 -6.76 20.60 7.93
C GLU A 126 -7.16 21.58 6.83
N PHE A 127 -7.65 21.07 5.68
CA PHE A 127 -7.98 21.88 4.51
C PHE A 127 -9.49 21.96 4.27
N SER A 128 -9.95 23.11 3.79
CA SER A 128 -11.30 23.25 3.28
C SER A 128 -11.51 22.46 1.98
N ARG A 129 -12.77 22.15 1.66
CA ARG A 129 -13.13 21.45 0.41
C ARG A 129 -12.60 22.14 -0.85
N GLU A 130 -12.63 23.47 -0.90
CA GLU A 130 -12.12 24.22 -2.06
C GLU A 130 -10.59 24.18 -2.15
N GLN A 131 -9.89 24.20 -1.02
CA GLN A 131 -8.43 23.98 -0.99
C GLN A 131 -8.08 22.57 -1.45
N LEU A 132 -8.84 21.55 -1.03
CA LEU A 132 -8.63 20.16 -1.45
C LEU A 132 -8.84 19.98 -2.96
N LYS A 133 -9.86 20.61 -3.53
CA LYS A 133 -10.05 20.63 -5.00
C LYS A 133 -8.85 21.25 -5.71
N ASP A 134 -8.28 22.33 -5.17
CA ASP A 134 -7.09 22.96 -5.76
C ASP A 134 -5.84 22.08 -5.63
N ILE A 135 -5.66 21.43 -4.47
CA ILE A 135 -4.59 20.44 -4.23
C ILE A 135 -4.68 19.30 -5.25
N LEU A 136 -5.86 18.76 -5.50
CA LEU A 136 -6.10 17.65 -6.43
C LEU A 136 -6.27 18.08 -7.90
N LYS A 137 -6.17 19.38 -8.19
CA LYS A 137 -6.46 19.94 -9.53
C LYS A 137 -5.54 19.37 -10.62
N ARG A 138 -4.24 19.26 -10.31
CA ARG A 138 -3.25 18.73 -11.24
C ARG A 138 -3.42 17.23 -11.40
N ASP A 139 -3.12 16.73 -12.59
CA ASP A 139 -3.08 15.30 -12.84
C ASP A 139 -1.99 14.60 -12.02
N PHE A 140 -2.21 13.32 -11.75
CA PHE A 140 -1.25 12.42 -11.14
C PHE A 140 -0.46 11.71 -12.24
N LYS A 141 0.87 11.69 -12.14
CA LYS A 141 1.71 11.05 -13.16
C LYS A 141 1.37 9.57 -13.34
N PHE A 142 1.18 8.84 -12.23
CA PHE A 142 0.83 7.42 -12.28
C PHE A 142 -0.52 7.19 -12.96
N ALA A 143 -1.49 8.08 -12.77
CA ALA A 143 -2.80 7.98 -13.40
C ALA A 143 -2.70 8.17 -14.91
N THR A 144 -1.86 9.12 -15.35
CA THR A 144 -1.55 9.32 -16.78
C THR A 144 -0.89 8.08 -17.39
N LEU A 145 0.09 7.48 -16.72
CA LEU A 145 0.74 6.25 -17.21
C LEU A 145 -0.25 5.08 -17.35
N VAL A 146 -1.19 4.95 -16.40
CA VAL A 146 -2.26 3.94 -16.47
C VAL A 146 -3.22 4.22 -17.62
N GLU A 147 -3.59 5.49 -17.83
CA GLU A 147 -4.45 5.90 -18.95
C GLU A 147 -3.81 5.59 -20.31
N GLU A 148 -2.51 5.90 -20.46
CA GLU A 148 -1.72 5.59 -21.65
C GLU A 148 -1.72 4.07 -21.91
N LEU A 149 -1.46 3.25 -20.89
CA LEU A 149 -1.47 1.79 -21.02
C LEU A 149 -2.84 1.25 -21.45
N ILE A 150 -3.94 1.80 -20.89
CA ILE A 150 -5.31 1.44 -21.30
C ILE A 150 -5.55 1.84 -22.76
N CYS A 151 -5.08 3.01 -23.19
CA CYS A 151 -5.24 3.46 -24.56
C CYS A 151 -4.47 2.57 -25.56
N GLU A 152 -3.28 2.11 -25.17
CA GLU A 152 -2.42 1.26 -25.99
C GLU A 152 -2.86 -0.21 -26.06
N LYS A 153 -3.39 -0.76 -24.96
CA LYS A 153 -3.64 -2.20 -24.81
C LYS A 153 -5.11 -2.58 -24.66
N GLY A 154 -5.95 -1.65 -24.22
CA GLY A 154 -7.37 -1.88 -23.92
C GLY A 154 -8.27 -1.75 -25.14
N ALA A 155 -9.51 -2.23 -25.00
CA ALA A 155 -10.55 -2.01 -25.98
C ALA A 155 -11.05 -0.55 -25.95
N GLU A 156 -11.65 -0.05 -27.03
CA GLU A 156 -12.07 1.36 -27.11
C GLU A 156 -13.13 1.72 -26.06
N ASP A 157 -14.01 0.79 -25.72
CA ASP A 157 -15.05 0.93 -24.70
C ASP A 157 -14.50 0.91 -23.26
N GLU A 158 -13.23 0.51 -23.08
CA GLU A 158 -12.53 0.53 -21.80
C GLU A 158 -11.77 1.83 -21.55
N ARG A 159 -11.73 2.76 -22.52
CA ARG A 159 -11.03 4.04 -22.39
C ARG A 159 -11.84 5.01 -21.52
N TYR A 160 -11.19 5.60 -20.52
CA TYR A 160 -11.78 6.64 -19.67
C TYR A 160 -10.67 7.55 -19.15
N ASN A 161 -11.06 8.75 -18.71
CA ASN A 161 -10.13 9.65 -18.03
C ASN A 161 -9.84 9.13 -16.62
N VAL A 162 -8.66 8.54 -16.45
CA VAL A 162 -8.20 7.89 -15.22
C VAL A 162 -7.93 8.93 -14.14
N ASN A 163 -7.41 10.09 -14.53
CA ASN A 163 -7.14 11.20 -13.61
C ASN A 163 -8.40 11.74 -12.94
N GLU A 164 -9.41 12.09 -13.73
CA GLU A 164 -10.70 12.57 -13.22
C GLU A 164 -11.38 11.51 -12.34
N TRP A 165 -11.25 10.24 -12.71
CA TRP A 165 -11.79 9.15 -11.91
C TRP A 165 -11.05 8.98 -10.57
N ILE A 166 -9.71 9.02 -10.53
CA ILE A 166 -8.93 8.96 -9.28
C ILE A 166 -9.23 10.17 -8.38
N LYS A 167 -9.25 11.38 -8.95
CA LYS A 167 -9.57 12.60 -8.18
C LYS A 167 -10.95 12.49 -7.52
N LYS A 168 -11.93 11.94 -8.24
CA LYS A 168 -13.27 11.66 -7.68
C LYS A 168 -13.20 10.67 -6.52
N LEU A 169 -12.49 9.56 -6.68
CA LEU A 169 -12.32 8.58 -5.60
C LEU A 169 -11.66 9.17 -4.36
N PHE A 170 -10.60 9.96 -4.53
CA PHE A 170 -9.92 10.61 -3.41
C PHE A 170 -10.82 11.63 -2.71
N MET A 171 -11.59 12.42 -3.46
CA MET A 171 -12.58 13.32 -2.87
C MET A 171 -13.68 12.56 -2.12
N GLU A 172 -14.22 11.48 -2.67
CA GLU A 172 -15.21 10.62 -2.01
C GLU A 172 -14.65 10.00 -0.71
N TYR A 173 -13.40 9.53 -0.75
CA TYR A 173 -12.69 9.04 0.42
C TYR A 173 -12.57 10.13 1.49
N ILE A 174 -12.04 11.31 1.15
CA ILE A 174 -11.87 12.44 2.08
C ILE A 174 -13.21 12.85 2.71
N GLU A 175 -14.27 12.98 1.90
CA GLU A 175 -15.60 13.36 2.36
C GLU A 175 -16.21 12.32 3.32
N SER A 176 -15.92 11.02 3.12
CA SER A 176 -16.35 9.95 4.03
C SER A 176 -15.55 9.85 5.34
N HIS A 177 -14.38 10.51 5.41
CA HIS A 177 -13.44 10.42 6.55
C HIS A 177 -13.53 11.61 7.53
N GLN A 178 -14.65 12.33 7.58
CA GLN A 178 -14.85 13.44 8.52
C GLN A 178 -14.98 13.02 10.00
N LYS A 179 -14.76 11.74 10.34
CA LYS A 179 -14.77 11.22 11.71
C LYS A 179 -13.50 10.42 11.97
N GLU A 180 -13.00 10.51 13.20
CA GLU A 180 -11.88 9.71 13.68
C GLU A 180 -12.15 8.21 13.43
N LYS A 181 -11.23 7.55 12.73
CA LYS A 181 -11.35 6.13 12.40
C LYS A 181 -10.41 5.31 13.27
N GLU A 182 -10.92 4.17 13.72
CA GLU A 182 -10.08 3.15 14.35
C GLU A 182 -9.52 2.21 13.29
N TYR A 183 -8.25 1.84 13.44
CA TYR A 183 -7.55 0.88 12.58
C TYR A 183 -7.29 -0.43 13.33
N TYR A 184 -7.14 -1.53 12.59
CA TYR A 184 -6.78 -2.81 13.19
C TYR A 184 -5.39 -2.75 13.83
N PRO A 185 -5.19 -3.37 15.00
CA PRO A 185 -3.89 -3.37 15.66
C PRO A 185 -2.84 -4.09 14.81
N CYS A 186 -1.60 -3.61 14.91
CA CYS A 186 -0.46 -4.23 14.24
C CYS A 186 0.06 -5.43 15.04
N ILE A 187 0.50 -6.47 14.34
CA ILE A 187 1.44 -7.46 14.88
C ILE A 187 2.79 -6.76 14.97
N LEU A 188 3.36 -6.73 16.17
CA LEU A 188 4.69 -6.20 16.41
C LEU A 188 5.68 -7.37 16.48
N PRO A 189 6.90 -7.22 15.96
CA PRO A 189 7.99 -8.18 16.18
C PRO A 189 8.18 -8.43 17.68
N GLU A 190 8.42 -9.67 18.08
CA GLU A 190 8.85 -9.97 19.46
C GLU A 190 10.16 -9.24 19.80
N ASP A 191 10.32 -8.86 21.07
CA ASP A 191 11.54 -8.25 21.62
C ASP A 191 12.67 -9.27 21.78
#